data_AF-A0A2U2MSC6-F1
#
_entry.id   AF-A0A2U2MSC6-F1
#
_cell.length_a   1.000
_cell.length_b   1.000
_cell.length_c   1.000
_cell.angle_alpha   90.00
_cell.angle_beta   90.00
_cell.angle_gamma   90.00
#
_symmetry.space_group_name_H-M   'P 1'
#
loop_
_entity.id
_entity.type
_entity.pdbx_description
1 polymer ?
#
loop_
_entity_poly.entity_id
_entity_poly.type
_entity_poly.pdbx_seq_one_letter_code
_entity_poly.pdbx_strand_id
1 'polypeptide(L)'
;MGVSSTFQRFCSSLLMDKDTTDTISLRYHSIVKLINVYYWDVSSESLHGLYVGSYGRGTEISTSDIDILIELPPEIFHRYNRYTSNGQSALLQEVKTVIQARYSNSHLRGDGQVIVIEWSDGIRFEIVPAFSQDSGNAYYYPDTHDGGSWKVTNPKDEINALNSLSTYYEHSPKDLCRMLRAWRDANNVNISGIAIDALVYVFFLLNDVPIEKYKNYSQYGEMTRDFFAYLVKHGSDSSLFAPGSLSTIDFSVDVTAKANSAYEHAKEAQYDVDLGIDSLAEDEWKAIYGDRFEVRLS
;
A
#
# COMPACT_ATOMS: atom_id res chain seq x y z
N MET A 1 -10.81 30.03 0.55
CA MET A 1 -10.88 28.63 1.01
C MET A 1 -9.85 28.48 2.12
N GLY A 2 -10.09 27.74 3.19
CA GLY A 2 -9.09 27.60 4.27
C GLY A 2 -8.19 26.38 4.06
N VAL A 3 -7.07 26.31 4.79
CA VAL A 3 -6.13 25.16 4.83
C VAL A 3 -6.86 23.81 4.89
N SER A 4 -7.88 23.72 5.75
CA SER A 4 -8.73 22.53 5.90
C SER A 4 -9.35 22.07 4.57
N SER A 5 -9.94 22.99 3.79
CA SER A 5 -10.56 22.65 2.51
C SER A 5 -9.55 22.26 1.43
N THR A 6 -8.33 22.81 1.47
CA THR A 6 -7.27 22.45 0.53
C THR A 6 -6.74 21.04 0.83
N PHE A 7 -6.45 20.71 2.11
CA PHE A 7 -6.06 19.36 2.50
C PHE A 7 -7.16 18.32 2.25
N GLN A 8 -8.44 18.67 2.46
CA GLN A 8 -9.55 17.78 2.11
C GLN A 8 -9.57 17.45 0.61
N ARG A 9 -9.41 18.45 -0.25
CA ARG A 9 -9.36 18.26 -1.71
C ARG A 9 -8.15 17.42 -2.11
N PHE A 10 -6.99 17.72 -1.55
CA PHE A 10 -5.77 16.95 -1.76
C PHE A 10 -5.95 15.49 -1.37
N CYS A 11 -6.42 15.19 -0.16
CA CYS A 11 -6.64 13.80 0.25
C CYS A 11 -7.64 13.07 -0.66
N SER A 12 -8.65 13.78 -1.16
CA SER A 12 -9.60 13.24 -2.14
C SER A 12 -8.96 12.96 -3.50
N SER A 13 -8.02 13.80 -3.97
CA SER A 13 -7.30 13.59 -5.25
C SER A 13 -6.29 12.44 -5.20
N LEU A 14 -5.94 11.96 -4.01
CA LEU A 14 -5.10 10.77 -3.81
C LEU A 14 -5.89 9.47 -3.93
N LEU A 15 -7.22 9.52 -3.85
CA LEU A 15 -8.07 8.34 -4.01
C LEU A 15 -8.30 8.06 -5.49
N MET A 16 -8.39 6.77 -5.83
CA MET A 16 -8.84 6.36 -7.16
C MET A 16 -10.30 6.79 -7.36
N ASP A 17 -10.62 7.20 -8.58
CA ASP A 17 -11.99 7.52 -8.94
C ASP A 17 -12.89 6.27 -8.89
N LYS A 18 -14.20 6.51 -8.83
CA LYS A 18 -15.19 5.46 -8.65
C LYS A 18 -15.15 4.43 -9.78
N ASP A 19 -15.05 4.86 -11.04
CA ASP A 19 -15.09 3.96 -12.20
C ASP A 19 -13.86 3.03 -12.21
N THR A 20 -12.70 3.57 -11.84
CA THR A 20 -11.47 2.79 -11.62
C THR A 20 -11.66 1.76 -10.51
N THR A 21 -12.18 2.15 -9.35
CA THR A 21 -12.39 1.22 -8.22
C THR A 21 -13.44 0.14 -8.52
N ASP A 22 -14.52 0.50 -9.21
CA ASP A 22 -15.57 -0.44 -9.63
C ASP A 22 -15.00 -1.45 -10.66
N THR A 23 -14.11 -1.00 -11.56
CA THR A 23 -13.40 -1.86 -12.52
C THR A 23 -12.43 -2.83 -11.83
N ILE A 24 -11.64 -2.35 -10.87
CA ILE A 24 -10.75 -3.18 -10.05
C ILE A 24 -11.57 -4.24 -9.30
N SER A 25 -12.66 -3.84 -8.64
CA SER A 25 -13.55 -4.75 -7.92
C SER A 25 -14.11 -5.85 -8.83
N LEU A 26 -14.61 -5.49 -10.01
CA LEU A 26 -15.14 -6.45 -10.97
C LEU A 26 -14.09 -7.48 -11.43
N ARG A 27 -12.86 -7.03 -11.70
CA ARG A 27 -11.75 -7.90 -12.13
C ARG A 27 -11.29 -8.82 -11.01
N TYR A 28 -11.14 -8.30 -9.80
CA TYR A 28 -10.86 -9.08 -8.60
C TYR A 28 -11.87 -10.21 -8.41
N HIS A 29 -13.16 -9.89 -8.35
CA HIS A 29 -14.21 -10.88 -8.13
C HIS A 29 -14.24 -11.93 -9.25
N SER A 30 -13.98 -11.52 -10.49
CA SER A 30 -13.86 -12.43 -11.63
C SER A 30 -12.67 -13.39 -11.52
N ILE A 31 -11.50 -12.91 -11.06
CA ILE A 31 -10.32 -13.76 -10.80
C ILE A 31 -10.61 -14.73 -9.64
N VAL A 32 -11.13 -14.22 -8.52
CA VAL A 32 -11.43 -15.03 -7.33
C VAL A 32 -12.43 -16.14 -7.68
N LYS A 33 -13.47 -15.83 -8.45
CA LYS A 33 -14.43 -16.83 -8.94
C LYS A 33 -13.78 -17.92 -9.77
N LEU A 34 -12.88 -17.54 -10.68
CA LEU A 34 -12.17 -18.49 -11.53
C LEU A 34 -11.33 -19.47 -10.70
N ILE A 35 -10.58 -18.95 -9.72
CA ILE A 35 -9.76 -19.76 -8.81
C ILE A 35 -10.64 -20.68 -7.97
N ASN A 36 -11.74 -20.17 -7.41
CA ASN A 36 -12.67 -20.96 -6.61
C ASN A 36 -13.32 -22.10 -7.39
N VAL A 37 -13.75 -21.86 -8.63
CA VAL A 37 -14.32 -22.91 -9.46
C VAL A 37 -13.27 -23.97 -9.79
N TYR A 38 -12.04 -23.56 -10.11
CA TYR A 38 -11.01 -24.49 -10.56
C TYR A 38 -10.41 -25.32 -9.42
N TYR A 39 -10.09 -24.69 -8.29
CA TYR A 39 -9.35 -25.33 -7.19
C TYR A 39 -10.22 -25.81 -6.05
N TRP A 40 -11.36 -25.16 -5.80
CA TRP A 40 -12.21 -25.42 -4.65
C TRP A 40 -13.56 -26.07 -5.00
N ASP A 41 -13.89 -26.18 -6.30
CA ASP A 41 -15.19 -26.64 -6.80
C ASP A 41 -16.38 -25.84 -6.21
N VAL A 42 -16.18 -24.53 -6.01
CA VAL A 42 -17.22 -23.62 -5.51
C VAL A 42 -17.40 -22.40 -6.41
N SER A 43 -18.64 -21.96 -6.61
CA SER A 43 -18.97 -20.78 -7.43
C SER A 43 -19.09 -19.50 -6.58
N SER A 44 -18.02 -19.15 -5.85
CA SER A 44 -17.98 -17.94 -5.01
C SER A 44 -17.04 -16.89 -5.58
N GLU A 45 -17.43 -15.61 -5.52
CA GLU A 45 -16.62 -14.47 -5.99
C GLU A 45 -15.84 -13.80 -4.86
N SER A 46 -15.98 -14.28 -3.62
CA SER A 46 -15.41 -13.64 -2.42
C SER A 46 -14.67 -14.59 -1.48
N LEU A 47 -14.86 -15.91 -1.59
CA LEU A 47 -14.09 -16.87 -0.81
C LEU A 47 -12.66 -16.97 -1.34
N HIS A 48 -11.69 -17.28 -0.46
CA HIS A 48 -10.30 -17.58 -0.82
C HIS A 48 -9.59 -16.48 -1.65
N GLY A 49 -10.07 -15.25 -1.59
CA GLY A 49 -9.43 -14.08 -2.17
C GLY A 49 -9.27 -12.99 -1.11
N LEU A 50 -8.18 -12.24 -1.19
CA LEU A 50 -7.91 -11.12 -0.30
C LEU A 50 -7.16 -10.01 -1.07
N TYR A 51 -7.63 -8.77 -0.98
CA TYR A 51 -6.78 -7.63 -1.32
C TYR A 51 -5.67 -7.49 -0.29
N VAL A 52 -4.43 -7.44 -0.75
CA VAL A 52 -3.24 -7.30 0.10
C VAL A 52 -2.43 -6.10 -0.37
N GLY A 53 -1.21 -5.94 0.13
CA GLY A 53 -0.38 -4.80 -0.26
C GLY A 53 -0.98 -3.46 0.16
N SER A 54 -0.54 -2.38 -0.49
CA SER A 54 -1.02 -1.02 -0.20
C SER A 54 -2.50 -0.88 -0.52
N TYR A 55 -3.00 -1.58 -1.54
CA TYR A 55 -4.42 -1.57 -1.87
C TYR A 55 -5.27 -2.19 -0.76
N GLY A 56 -4.89 -3.38 -0.27
CA GLY A 56 -5.55 -4.04 0.86
C GLY A 56 -5.46 -3.25 2.17
N ARG A 57 -4.33 -2.58 2.42
CA ARG A 57 -4.17 -1.65 3.56
C ARG A 57 -4.94 -0.34 3.35
N GLY A 58 -5.46 -0.08 2.16
CA GLY A 58 -6.18 1.15 1.81
C GLY A 58 -5.28 2.38 1.82
N THR A 59 -4.03 2.25 1.40
CA THR A 59 -3.02 3.31 1.36
C THR A 59 -2.48 3.56 -0.05
N GLU A 60 -2.93 2.80 -1.06
CA GLU A 60 -2.55 2.96 -2.46
C GLU A 60 -3.06 4.27 -3.08
N ILE A 61 -2.27 4.86 -3.99
CA ILE A 61 -2.59 6.08 -4.77
C ILE A 61 -2.41 5.89 -6.30
N SER A 62 -2.05 4.68 -6.74
CA SER A 62 -1.80 4.30 -8.14
C SER A 62 -2.50 2.99 -8.53
N THR A 63 -2.88 2.86 -9.80
CA THR A 63 -3.52 1.65 -10.36
C THR A 63 -2.52 0.57 -10.83
N SER A 64 -1.22 0.83 -10.67
CA SER A 64 -0.14 0.02 -11.26
C SER A 64 0.18 -1.27 -10.51
N ASP A 65 -0.24 -1.41 -9.26
CA ASP A 65 0.22 -2.47 -8.36
C ASP A 65 -0.92 -2.91 -7.42
N ILE A 66 -1.98 -3.51 -7.98
CA ILE A 66 -3.09 -4.07 -7.20
C ILE A 66 -2.72 -5.49 -6.75
N ASP A 67 -2.23 -5.61 -5.52
CA ASP A 67 -1.86 -6.90 -4.95
C ASP A 67 -3.08 -7.67 -4.45
N ILE A 68 -3.23 -8.92 -4.92
CA ILE A 68 -4.25 -9.84 -4.45
C ILE A 68 -3.63 -11.17 -4.05
N LEU A 69 -4.05 -11.68 -2.92
CA LEU A 69 -3.71 -13.02 -2.45
C LEU A 69 -4.88 -13.95 -2.78
N ILE A 70 -4.58 -15.08 -3.41
CA ILE A 70 -5.54 -16.15 -3.66
C ILE A 70 -5.14 -17.38 -2.85
N GLU A 71 -6.03 -17.82 -1.97
CA GLU A 71 -5.82 -18.97 -1.13
C GLU A 71 -6.14 -20.25 -1.91
N LEU A 72 -5.15 -21.13 -2.00
CA LEU A 72 -5.27 -22.41 -2.69
C LEU A 72 -5.41 -23.56 -1.68
N PRO A 73 -6.02 -24.69 -2.07
CA PRO A 73 -6.18 -25.83 -1.18
C PRO A 73 -4.84 -26.42 -0.69
N PRO A 74 -4.77 -26.94 0.55
CA PRO A 74 -3.55 -27.54 1.11
C PRO A 74 -2.94 -28.68 0.29
N GLU A 75 -3.76 -29.46 -0.42
CA GLU A 75 -3.28 -30.54 -1.30
C GLU A 75 -2.43 -30.01 -2.47
N ILE A 76 -2.70 -28.79 -2.93
CA ILE A 76 -1.90 -28.14 -3.98
C ILE A 76 -0.53 -27.77 -3.42
N PHE A 77 -0.45 -27.27 -2.18
CA PHE A 77 0.81 -27.06 -1.48
C PHE A 77 1.61 -28.35 -1.37
N HIS A 78 0.99 -29.43 -0.88
CA HIS A 78 1.66 -30.72 -0.73
C HIS A 78 2.16 -31.30 -2.05
N ARG A 79 1.46 -31.06 -3.17
CA ARG A 79 1.89 -31.49 -4.50
C ARG A 79 3.15 -30.76 -4.93
N TYR A 80 3.19 -29.43 -4.80
CA TYR A 80 4.32 -28.61 -5.25
C TYR A 80 5.51 -28.63 -4.29
N ASN A 81 5.27 -28.85 -3.00
CA ASN A 81 6.33 -28.98 -2.00
C ASN A 81 7.15 -30.29 -2.13
N ARG A 82 6.69 -31.27 -2.92
CA ARG A 82 7.42 -32.51 -3.20
C ARG A 82 8.51 -32.35 -4.27
N TYR A 83 8.54 -31.22 -4.97
CA TYR A 83 9.57 -30.96 -5.97
C TYR A 83 10.94 -30.81 -5.29
N THR A 84 11.97 -31.38 -5.90
CA THR A 84 13.35 -31.21 -5.41
C THR A 84 13.89 -29.82 -5.68
N SER A 85 13.35 -29.14 -6.70
CA SER A 85 13.61 -27.73 -7.03
C SER A 85 12.50 -27.21 -7.96
N ASN A 86 12.32 -25.89 -8.01
CA ASN A 86 11.40 -25.17 -8.90
C ASN A 86 9.92 -25.53 -8.75
N GLY A 87 9.50 -26.09 -7.60
CA GLY A 87 8.08 -26.36 -7.33
C GLY A 87 7.22 -25.11 -7.34
N GLN A 88 7.76 -23.99 -6.83
CA GLN A 88 7.13 -22.68 -6.83
C GLN A 88 6.95 -22.14 -8.24
N SER A 89 7.97 -22.28 -9.10
CA SER A 89 7.87 -21.89 -10.50
C SER A 89 6.81 -22.71 -11.23
N ALA A 90 6.76 -24.02 -10.97
CA ALA A 90 5.74 -24.90 -11.54
C ALA A 90 4.32 -24.52 -11.07
N LEU A 91 4.15 -24.18 -9.78
CA LEU A 91 2.88 -23.66 -9.25
C LEU A 91 2.46 -22.37 -9.98
N LEU A 92 3.36 -21.39 -10.09
CA LEU A 92 3.04 -20.13 -10.75
C LEU A 92 2.62 -20.34 -12.21
N GLN A 93 3.25 -21.27 -12.93
CA GLN A 93 2.85 -21.59 -14.30
C GLN A 93 1.48 -22.27 -14.39
N GLU A 94 1.14 -23.17 -13.46
CA GLU A 94 -0.19 -23.77 -13.42
C GLU A 94 -1.27 -22.72 -13.18
N VAL A 95 -1.12 -21.92 -12.12
CA VAL A 95 -2.11 -20.87 -11.79
C VAL A 95 -2.20 -19.84 -12.90
N LYS A 96 -1.07 -19.44 -13.52
CA LYS A 96 -1.06 -18.59 -14.71
C LYS A 96 -1.89 -19.21 -15.84
N THR A 97 -1.74 -20.50 -16.11
CA THR A 97 -2.48 -21.20 -17.17
C THR A 97 -3.98 -21.18 -16.89
N VAL A 98 -4.39 -21.38 -15.63
CA VAL A 98 -5.80 -21.28 -15.21
C VAL A 98 -6.36 -19.88 -15.50
N ILE A 99 -5.63 -18.83 -15.11
CA ILE A 99 -6.06 -17.44 -15.34
C ILE A 99 -6.09 -17.12 -16.84
N GLN A 100 -5.08 -17.55 -17.58
CA GLN A 100 -4.94 -17.30 -19.02
C GLN A 100 -6.08 -17.93 -19.85
N ALA A 101 -6.65 -19.06 -19.39
CA ALA A 101 -7.80 -19.67 -20.06
C ALA A 101 -9.03 -18.74 -20.11
N ARG A 102 -9.14 -17.80 -19.17
CA ARG A 102 -10.22 -16.80 -19.12
C ARG A 102 -9.82 -15.43 -19.67
N TYR A 103 -8.53 -15.08 -19.58
CA TYR A 103 -7.96 -13.78 -19.95
C TYR A 103 -6.91 -13.91 -21.06
N SER A 104 -7.27 -14.55 -22.17
CA SER A 104 -6.35 -14.85 -23.27
C SER A 104 -5.74 -13.62 -23.96
N ASN A 105 -6.40 -12.45 -23.85
CA ASN A 105 -5.97 -11.21 -24.48
C ASN A 105 -5.19 -10.26 -23.53
N SER A 106 -5.01 -10.62 -22.26
CA SER A 106 -4.26 -9.81 -21.30
C SER A 106 -2.77 -10.19 -21.30
N HIS A 107 -1.90 -9.28 -20.89
CA HIS A 107 -0.48 -9.59 -20.73
C HIS A 107 -0.26 -10.33 -19.42
N LEU A 108 0.00 -11.64 -19.49
CA LEU A 108 0.29 -12.49 -18.33
C LEU A 108 1.74 -12.97 -18.27
N ARG A 109 2.41 -12.72 -17.14
CA ARG A 109 3.74 -13.26 -16.84
C ARG A 109 3.83 -13.72 -15.39
N GLY A 110 4.69 -14.72 -15.13
CA GLY A 110 5.16 -15.00 -13.78
C GLY A 110 6.36 -14.11 -13.49
N ASP A 111 6.43 -13.55 -12.28
CA ASP A 111 7.46 -12.60 -11.90
C ASP A 111 7.85 -12.83 -10.44
N GLY A 112 8.99 -13.51 -10.21
CA GLY A 112 9.54 -13.78 -8.88
C GLY A 112 8.61 -14.59 -7.96
N GLN A 113 7.62 -13.92 -7.39
CA GLN A 113 6.69 -14.42 -6.38
C GLN A 113 5.22 -14.36 -6.83
N VAL A 114 4.92 -13.70 -7.95
CA VAL A 114 3.55 -13.36 -8.37
C VAL A 114 3.25 -13.74 -9.81
N ILE A 115 1.96 -13.74 -10.13
CA ILE A 115 1.46 -13.72 -11.51
C ILE A 115 0.96 -12.31 -11.79
N VAL A 116 1.57 -11.64 -12.76
CA VAL A 116 1.17 -10.30 -13.18
C VAL A 116 0.16 -10.43 -14.31
N ILE A 117 -0.96 -9.73 -14.19
CA ILE A 117 -1.92 -9.50 -15.27
C ILE A 117 -2.12 -8.01 -15.48
N GLU A 118 -1.94 -7.57 -16.72
CA GLU A 118 -2.05 -6.16 -17.12
C GLU A 118 -3.10 -6.01 -18.24
N TRP A 119 -3.96 -5.01 -18.09
CA TRP A 119 -4.99 -4.65 -19.06
C TRP A 119 -4.60 -3.37 -19.81
N SER A 120 -5.22 -3.17 -20.98
CA SER A 120 -4.96 -2.01 -21.85
C SER A 120 -5.35 -0.67 -21.25
N ASP A 121 -6.14 -0.64 -20.17
CA ASP A 121 -6.50 0.56 -19.42
C ASP A 121 -5.50 0.91 -18.31
N GLY A 122 -4.36 0.22 -18.24
CA GLY A 122 -3.26 0.54 -17.32
C GLY A 122 -3.44 0.02 -15.89
N ILE A 123 -4.56 -0.64 -15.59
CA ILE A 123 -4.73 -1.37 -14.33
C ILE A 123 -3.92 -2.66 -14.40
N ARG A 124 -3.11 -2.90 -13.37
CA ARG A 124 -2.26 -4.10 -13.24
C ARG A 124 -2.50 -4.76 -11.89
N PHE A 125 -2.67 -6.08 -11.92
CA PHE A 125 -2.80 -6.90 -10.73
C PHE A 125 -1.57 -7.78 -10.55
N GLU A 126 -1.12 -7.92 -9.31
CA GLU A 126 -0.16 -8.93 -8.88
C GLU A 126 -0.90 -9.98 -8.06
N ILE A 127 -0.91 -11.20 -8.56
CA ILE A 127 -1.69 -12.30 -7.99
C ILE A 127 -0.71 -13.24 -7.29
N VAL A 128 -0.84 -13.36 -5.97
CA VAL A 128 -0.01 -14.20 -5.11
C VAL A 128 -0.79 -15.47 -4.75
N PRO A 129 -0.46 -16.64 -5.32
CA PRO A 129 -0.95 -17.91 -4.80
C PRO A 129 -0.43 -18.15 -3.40
N ALA A 130 -1.31 -18.54 -2.49
CA ALA A 130 -0.95 -18.66 -1.09
C ALA A 130 -1.66 -19.84 -0.41
N PHE A 131 -1.10 -20.27 0.71
CA PHE A 131 -1.62 -21.38 1.51
C PHE A 131 -1.68 -20.95 2.97
N SER A 132 -2.86 -21.05 3.58
CA SER A 132 -3.02 -20.74 5.00
C SER A 132 -2.11 -21.63 5.85
N GLN A 133 -1.52 -21.06 6.91
CA GLN A 133 -0.88 -21.86 7.95
C GLN A 133 -1.95 -22.47 8.88
N ASP A 134 -1.70 -23.67 9.41
CA ASP A 134 -2.66 -24.43 10.24
C ASP A 134 -3.10 -23.67 11.52
N SER A 135 -2.29 -22.72 11.98
CA SER A 135 -2.54 -21.94 13.19
C SER A 135 -2.09 -20.48 13.02
N GLY A 136 -2.92 -19.65 12.40
CA GLY A 136 -2.69 -18.20 12.37
C GLY A 136 -3.32 -17.48 11.19
N ASN A 137 -3.00 -16.19 11.09
CA ASN A 137 -3.40 -15.32 9.97
C ASN A 137 -2.38 -15.27 8.82
N ALA A 138 -1.28 -16.01 8.97
CA ALA A 138 -0.17 -16.04 8.04
C ALA A 138 -0.35 -17.06 6.93
N TYR A 139 0.35 -16.81 5.83
CA TYR A 139 0.29 -17.57 4.60
C TYR A 139 1.69 -17.96 4.14
N TYR A 140 1.82 -19.17 3.59
CA TYR A 140 2.95 -19.52 2.73
C TYR A 140 2.69 -19.02 1.31
N TYR A 141 3.71 -18.44 0.67
CA TYR A 141 3.65 -18.02 -0.73
C TYR A 141 4.92 -18.42 -1.49
N PRO A 142 4.84 -18.63 -2.82
CA PRO A 142 5.97 -19.07 -3.62
C PRO A 142 6.98 -17.96 -3.84
N ASP A 143 8.26 -18.31 -3.79
CA ASP A 143 9.36 -17.52 -4.31
C ASP A 143 10.17 -18.39 -5.26
N THR A 144 10.35 -17.93 -6.51
CA THR A 144 11.02 -18.70 -7.57
C THR A 144 12.53 -18.52 -7.62
N HIS A 145 13.10 -17.58 -6.85
CA HIS A 145 14.54 -17.32 -6.85
C HIS A 145 15.34 -18.52 -6.28
N ASP A 146 16.58 -18.67 -6.75
CA ASP A 146 17.56 -19.66 -6.26
C ASP A 146 17.07 -21.11 -6.23
N GLY A 147 16.23 -21.49 -7.19
CA GLY A 147 15.67 -22.85 -7.28
C GLY A 147 14.39 -23.07 -6.48
N GLY A 148 13.83 -22.01 -5.88
CA GLY A 148 12.51 -21.98 -5.29
C GLY A 148 12.48 -22.16 -3.77
N SER A 149 11.66 -21.37 -3.09
CA SER A 149 11.40 -21.51 -1.65
C SER A 149 9.99 -21.05 -1.28
N TRP A 150 9.48 -21.52 -0.15
CA TRP A 150 8.24 -20.98 0.45
C TRP A 150 8.58 -19.87 1.43
N LYS A 151 8.01 -18.70 1.21
CA LYS A 151 8.12 -17.55 2.12
C LYS A 151 6.84 -17.42 2.95
N VAL A 152 6.89 -16.61 4.01
CA VAL A 152 5.76 -16.37 4.91
C VAL A 152 5.36 -14.90 4.84
N THR A 153 4.07 -14.63 4.80
CA THR A 153 3.48 -13.29 4.88
C THR A 153 2.27 -13.29 5.80
N ASN A 154 1.94 -12.15 6.42
CA ASN A 154 0.77 -12.00 7.27
C ASN A 154 0.03 -10.69 6.96
N PRO A 155 -0.55 -10.58 5.75
CA PRO A 155 -1.15 -9.34 5.27
C PRO A 155 -2.42 -8.97 6.05
N LYS A 156 -3.12 -9.96 6.62
CA LYS A 156 -4.32 -9.72 7.44
C LYS A 156 -3.98 -8.89 8.67
N ASP A 157 -2.89 -9.21 9.37
CA ASP A 157 -2.49 -8.46 10.56
C ASP A 157 -2.00 -7.05 10.22
N GLU A 158 -1.34 -6.87 9.07
CA GLU A 158 -0.97 -5.54 8.56
C GLU A 158 -2.18 -4.67 8.24
N ILE A 159 -3.17 -5.24 7.53
CA ILE A 159 -4.43 -4.59 7.21
C ILE A 159 -5.17 -4.21 8.50
N ASN A 160 -5.29 -5.15 9.44
CA ASN A 160 -6.01 -4.94 10.69
C ASN A 160 -5.33 -3.88 11.57
N ALA A 161 -4.00 -3.87 11.64
CA ALA A 161 -3.25 -2.88 12.41
C ALA A 161 -3.50 -1.46 11.89
N LEU A 162 -3.37 -1.23 10.58
CA LEU A 162 -3.64 0.09 10.00
C LEU A 162 -5.12 0.46 10.01
N ASN A 163 -6.04 -0.48 9.81
CA ASN A 163 -7.48 -0.23 9.95
C ASN A 163 -7.84 0.22 11.36
N SER A 164 -7.32 -0.46 12.36
CA SER A 164 -7.59 -0.14 13.77
C SER A 164 -7.02 1.23 14.14
N LEU A 165 -5.78 1.50 13.74
CA LEU A 165 -5.15 2.80 13.95
C LEU A 165 -5.94 3.92 13.27
N SER A 166 -6.31 3.71 12.01
CA SER A 166 -7.06 4.68 11.22
C SER A 166 -8.46 4.94 11.77
N THR A 167 -9.13 3.91 12.28
CA THR A 167 -10.43 4.06 12.96
C THR A 167 -10.26 4.89 14.25
N TYR A 168 -9.18 4.68 14.99
CA TYR A 168 -8.93 5.37 16.25
C TYR A 168 -8.64 6.88 16.07
N TYR A 169 -7.96 7.25 14.98
CA TYR A 169 -7.58 8.63 14.66
C TYR A 169 -8.40 9.24 13.50
N GLU A 170 -9.64 8.79 13.31
CA GLU A 170 -10.59 9.34 12.32
C GLU A 170 -9.98 9.51 10.92
N HIS A 171 -9.46 8.42 10.37
CA HIS A 171 -8.86 8.28 9.03
C HIS A 171 -7.45 8.83 8.85
N SER A 172 -7.02 9.80 9.67
CA SER A 172 -5.76 10.55 9.48
C SER A 172 -4.48 9.71 9.26
N PRO A 173 -4.27 8.54 9.88
CA PRO A 173 -3.09 7.71 9.59
C PRO A 173 -3.06 7.22 8.15
N LYS A 174 -4.20 6.79 7.58
CA LYS A 174 -4.24 6.33 6.19
C LYS A 174 -4.15 7.51 5.21
N ASP A 175 -4.70 8.66 5.57
CA ASP A 175 -4.50 9.88 4.80
C ASP A 175 -3.01 10.24 4.76
N LEU A 176 -2.32 10.26 5.90
CA LEU A 176 -0.89 10.54 5.96
C LEU A 176 -0.07 9.52 5.13
N CYS A 177 -0.40 8.23 5.20
CA CYS A 177 0.21 7.21 4.34
C CYS A 177 0.09 7.54 2.84
N ARG A 178 -1.07 8.01 2.38
CA ARG A 178 -1.28 8.42 0.98
C ARG A 178 -0.54 9.72 0.66
N MET A 179 -0.62 10.71 1.54
CA MET A 179 0.08 11.99 1.39
C MET A 179 1.60 11.78 1.25
N LEU A 180 2.18 10.86 2.03
CA LEU A 180 3.60 10.54 1.96
C LEU A 180 3.99 9.76 0.70
N ARG A 181 3.08 8.98 0.11
CA ARG A 181 3.30 8.40 -1.22
C ARG A 181 3.35 9.49 -2.29
N ALA A 182 2.47 10.49 -2.21
CA ALA A 182 2.54 11.65 -3.10
C ALA A 182 3.86 12.43 -2.92
N TRP A 183 4.31 12.65 -1.67
CA TRP A 183 5.62 13.24 -1.40
C TRP A 183 6.77 12.42 -2.01
N ARG A 184 6.77 11.09 -1.78
CA ARG A 184 7.76 10.16 -2.34
C ARG A 184 7.85 10.30 -3.86
N ASP A 185 6.71 10.27 -4.53
CA ASP A 185 6.63 10.32 -5.99
C ASP A 185 7.06 11.69 -6.52
N ALA A 186 6.58 12.78 -5.92
CA ALA A 186 6.93 14.15 -6.31
C ALA A 186 8.42 14.47 -6.13
N ASN A 187 9.05 13.87 -5.11
CA ASN A 187 10.43 14.18 -4.72
C ASN A 187 11.45 13.10 -5.10
N ASN A 188 11.00 12.04 -5.79
CA ASN A 188 11.78 10.87 -6.17
C ASN A 188 12.55 10.26 -4.97
N VAL A 189 11.82 9.99 -3.88
CA VAL A 189 12.40 9.42 -2.65
C VAL A 189 12.41 7.90 -2.76
N ASN A 190 13.57 7.29 -2.55
CA ASN A 190 13.72 5.83 -2.63
C ASN A 190 13.27 5.15 -1.32
N ILE A 191 11.97 5.17 -1.05
CA ILE A 191 11.36 4.52 0.12
C ILE A 191 10.18 3.63 -0.31
N SER A 192 10.13 2.40 0.21
CA SER A 192 9.06 1.46 -0.13
C SER A 192 7.72 1.87 0.50
N GLY A 193 6.61 1.48 -0.11
CA GLY A 193 5.27 1.80 0.41
C GLY A 193 5.01 1.19 1.80
N ILE A 194 5.52 -0.02 2.06
CA ILE A 194 5.39 -0.65 3.38
C ILE A 194 6.24 0.07 4.44
N ALA A 195 7.39 0.64 4.08
CA ALA A 195 8.18 1.47 4.99
C ALA A 195 7.45 2.77 5.35
N ILE A 196 6.79 3.42 4.38
CA ILE A 196 5.91 4.57 4.66
C ILE A 196 4.82 4.18 5.66
N ASP A 197 4.12 3.07 5.42
CA ASP A 197 3.04 2.58 6.28
C ASP A 197 3.53 2.31 7.71
N ALA A 198 4.71 1.70 7.86
CA ALA A 198 5.32 1.43 9.15
C ALA A 198 5.79 2.70 9.88
N LEU A 199 6.41 3.66 9.19
CA LEU A 199 6.81 4.95 9.79
C LEU A 199 5.60 5.72 10.30
N VAL A 200 4.50 5.74 9.55
CA VAL A 200 3.24 6.37 10.00
C VAL A 200 2.67 5.65 11.21
N TYR A 201 2.66 4.31 11.19
CA TYR A 201 2.17 3.51 12.31
C TYR A 201 2.97 3.79 13.61
N VAL A 202 4.30 3.84 13.50
CA VAL A 202 5.20 4.20 14.60
C VAL A 202 5.00 5.65 15.05
N PHE A 203 4.84 6.59 14.12
CA PHE A 203 4.58 7.99 14.42
C PHE A 203 3.34 8.16 15.32
N PHE A 204 2.22 7.52 14.98
CA PHE A 204 0.99 7.66 15.76
C PHE A 204 1.00 6.86 17.08
N LEU A 205 1.54 5.64 17.09
CA LEU A 205 1.43 4.76 18.27
C LEU A 205 2.61 4.86 19.24
N LEU A 206 3.84 5.01 18.74
CA LEU A 206 5.03 4.96 19.60
C LEU A 206 5.52 6.35 20.01
N ASN A 207 4.96 7.42 19.45
CA ASN A 207 5.25 8.80 19.86
C ASN A 207 4.10 9.44 20.67
N ASP A 208 3.19 8.62 21.22
CA ASP A 208 2.08 9.05 22.09
C ASP A 208 1.30 10.26 21.54
N VAL A 209 0.97 10.25 20.25
CA VAL A 209 0.18 11.32 19.63
C VAL A 209 -1.15 11.45 20.39
N PRO A 210 -1.50 12.63 20.92
CA PRO A 210 -2.76 12.78 21.64
C PRO A 210 -3.94 12.43 20.74
N ILE A 211 -4.92 11.69 21.27
CA ILE A 211 -6.05 11.18 20.49
C ILE A 211 -6.81 12.27 19.72
N GLU A 212 -6.94 13.48 20.29
CA GLU A 212 -7.64 14.61 19.64
C GLU A 212 -6.80 15.34 18.59
N LYS A 213 -5.55 14.91 18.37
CA LYS A 213 -4.65 15.53 17.40
C LYS A 213 -4.85 14.90 16.02
N TYR A 214 -4.81 15.75 14.99
CA TYR A 214 -4.85 15.38 13.57
C TYR A 214 -6.16 14.75 13.06
N LYS A 215 -7.24 14.73 13.84
CA LYS A 215 -8.54 14.22 13.39
C LYS A 215 -9.18 15.06 12.29
N ASN A 216 -8.83 16.36 12.22
CA ASN A 216 -9.44 17.30 11.29
C ASN A 216 -8.43 17.81 10.24
N TYR A 217 -8.88 18.05 9.02
CA TYR A 217 -8.04 18.60 7.94
C TYR A 217 -7.40 19.95 8.25
N SER A 218 -7.96 20.73 9.19
CA SER A 218 -7.32 21.96 9.67
C SER A 218 -6.00 21.71 10.40
N GLN A 219 -5.78 20.50 10.92
CA GLN A 219 -4.58 20.09 11.65
C GLN A 219 -3.56 19.36 10.76
N TYR A 220 -3.84 19.19 9.46
CA TYR A 220 -2.97 18.41 8.58
C TYR A 220 -1.65 19.11 8.26
N GLY A 221 -1.63 20.45 8.28
CA GLY A 221 -0.38 21.21 8.19
C GLY A 221 0.54 20.92 9.39
N GLU A 222 -0.02 20.91 10.60
CA GLU A 222 0.70 20.52 11.82
C GLU A 222 1.16 19.04 11.75
N MET A 223 0.27 18.13 11.32
CA MET A 223 0.59 16.71 11.16
C MET A 223 1.76 16.51 10.22
N THR A 224 1.76 17.21 9.09
CA THR A 224 2.81 17.16 8.08
C THR A 224 4.14 17.62 8.66
N ARG A 225 4.17 18.80 9.30
CA ARG A 225 5.39 19.32 9.95
C ARG A 225 5.90 18.35 11.00
N ASP A 226 5.04 17.89 11.90
CA ASP A 226 5.44 17.07 13.04
C ASP A 226 5.91 15.67 12.57
N PHE A 227 5.29 15.11 11.53
CA PHE A 227 5.76 13.87 10.92
C PHE A 227 7.13 14.04 10.26
N PHE A 228 7.36 15.12 9.49
CA PHE A 228 8.67 15.33 8.88
C PHE A 228 9.74 15.68 9.91
N ALA A 229 9.40 16.35 11.02
CA ALA A 229 10.30 16.54 12.16
C ALA A 229 10.72 15.19 12.79
N TYR A 230 9.77 14.25 12.89
CA TYR A 230 10.04 12.87 13.31
C TYR A 230 10.96 12.17 12.28
N LEU A 231 10.65 12.26 10.99
CA LEU A 231 11.41 11.59 9.94
C LEU A 231 12.84 12.17 9.77
N VAL A 232 13.08 13.44 10.08
CA VAL A 232 14.43 14.01 10.12
C VAL A 232 15.31 13.32 11.17
N LYS A 233 14.72 12.85 12.28
CA LYS A 233 15.44 12.17 13.36
C LYS A 233 15.61 10.67 13.10
N HIS A 234 14.64 10.04 12.44
CA HIS A 234 14.54 8.58 12.29
C HIS A 234 14.73 8.08 10.86
N GLY A 235 14.89 8.97 9.89
CA GLY A 235 14.96 8.66 8.47
C GLY A 235 16.23 7.94 8.02
N SER A 236 17.16 7.65 8.93
CA SER A 236 18.38 6.87 8.72
C SER A 236 18.48 5.66 9.66
N ASP A 237 17.41 5.36 10.42
CA ASP A 237 17.33 4.16 11.23
C ASP A 237 17.36 2.91 10.34
N SER A 238 17.93 1.81 10.81
CA SER A 238 18.15 0.60 9.97
C SER A 238 17.13 -0.52 10.20
N SER A 239 16.26 -0.38 11.20
CA SER A 239 15.30 -1.42 11.59
C SER A 239 13.89 -0.86 11.61
N LEU A 240 13.03 -1.42 10.75
CA LEU A 240 11.62 -1.09 10.69
C LEU A 240 10.81 -2.38 10.60
N PHE A 241 9.66 -2.40 11.25
CA PHE A 241 8.78 -3.57 11.28
C PHE A 241 7.43 -3.22 10.69
N ALA A 242 6.88 -4.12 9.89
CA ALA A 242 5.55 -3.95 9.33
C ALA A 242 4.48 -3.89 10.45
N PRO A 243 3.47 -3.01 10.33
CA PRO A 243 2.38 -2.92 11.30
C PRO A 243 1.71 -4.28 11.50
N GLY A 244 1.44 -4.69 12.73
CA GLY A 244 0.73 -5.95 13.02
C GLY A 244 1.55 -7.22 12.80
N SER A 245 2.04 -7.48 11.58
CA SER A 245 2.79 -8.70 11.24
C SER A 245 4.19 -8.76 11.88
N LEU A 246 4.76 -7.61 12.23
CA LEU A 246 6.12 -7.46 12.75
C LEU A 246 7.19 -8.05 11.81
N SER A 247 6.87 -8.20 10.53
CA SER A 247 7.84 -8.62 9.51
C SER A 247 8.91 -7.54 9.35
N THR A 248 10.18 -7.94 9.25
CA THR A 248 11.28 -6.99 9.02
C THR A 248 11.14 -6.33 7.65
N ILE A 249 11.30 -5.01 7.62
CA ILE A 249 11.36 -4.20 6.40
C ILE A 249 12.80 -3.78 6.16
N ASP A 250 13.29 -3.96 4.93
CA ASP A 250 14.54 -3.33 4.51
C ASP A 250 14.34 -1.82 4.40
N PHE A 251 14.89 -1.09 5.37
CA PHE A 251 14.89 0.37 5.45
C PHE A 251 16.34 0.86 5.53
N SER A 252 17.16 0.46 4.55
CA SER A 252 18.58 0.85 4.46
C SER A 252 18.83 2.20 3.77
N VAL A 253 17.78 2.88 3.31
CA VAL A 253 17.88 4.16 2.61
C VAL A 253 17.76 5.33 3.57
N ASP A 254 18.72 6.24 3.53
CA ASP A 254 18.66 7.51 4.25
C ASP A 254 17.73 8.50 3.53
N VAL A 255 16.62 8.84 4.19
CA VAL A 255 15.63 9.82 3.70
C VAL A 255 15.69 11.16 4.43
N THR A 256 16.66 11.36 5.35
CA THR A 256 16.72 12.54 6.25
C THR A 256 16.82 13.86 5.51
N ALA A 257 17.64 13.96 4.45
CA ALA A 257 17.80 15.20 3.68
C ALA A 257 16.48 15.62 3.00
N LYS A 258 15.76 14.66 2.41
CA LYS A 258 14.46 14.90 1.76
C LYS A 258 13.38 15.22 2.80
N ALA A 259 13.41 14.53 3.94
CA ALA A 259 12.53 14.84 5.07
C ALA A 259 12.77 16.24 5.63
N ASN A 260 14.03 16.69 5.73
CA ASN A 260 14.36 18.03 6.21
C ASN A 260 13.87 19.12 5.26
N SER A 261 14.00 18.91 3.95
CA SER A 261 13.42 19.83 2.97
C SER A 261 11.90 19.98 3.16
N ALA A 262 11.18 18.86 3.30
CA ALA A 262 9.74 18.87 3.51
C ALA A 262 9.35 19.46 4.88
N TYR A 263 10.15 19.25 5.92
CA TYR A 263 9.95 19.87 7.22
C TYR A 263 10.05 21.40 7.18
N GLU A 264 11.06 21.95 6.48
CA GLU A 264 11.20 23.39 6.34
C GLU A 264 10.05 23.99 5.52
N HIS A 265 9.68 23.39 4.38
CA HIS A 265 8.48 23.80 3.64
C HIS A 265 7.21 23.76 4.52
N ALA A 266 7.04 22.74 5.36
CA ALA A 266 5.87 22.62 6.24
C ALA A 266 5.85 23.66 7.38
N LYS A 267 7.01 24.19 7.78
CA LYS A 267 7.12 25.29 8.73
C LYS A 267 6.77 26.62 8.07
N GLU A 268 7.36 26.90 6.91
CA GLU A 268 7.06 28.12 6.15
C GLU A 268 5.58 28.18 5.77
N ALA A 269 5.01 27.06 5.29
CA ALA A 269 3.59 26.98 4.99
C ALA A 269 2.69 27.32 6.18
N GLN A 270 3.05 26.88 7.40
CA GLN A 270 2.28 27.23 8.60
C GLN A 270 2.46 28.69 9.00
N TYR A 271 3.66 29.23 8.84
CA TYR A 271 3.90 30.65 9.06
C TYR A 271 3.05 31.52 8.12
N ASP A 272 2.97 31.17 6.84
CA ASP A 272 2.14 31.86 5.85
C ASP A 272 0.65 31.75 6.16
N VAL A 273 0.19 30.59 6.66
CA VAL A 273 -1.19 30.41 7.14
C VAL A 273 -1.49 31.33 8.31
N ASP A 274 -0.59 31.44 9.28
CA ASP A 274 -0.76 32.33 10.45
C ASP A 274 -0.81 33.81 10.05
N LEU A 275 -0.11 34.18 8.97
CA LEU A 275 -0.17 35.52 8.36
C LEU A 275 -1.41 35.74 7.47
N GLY A 276 -2.18 34.69 7.18
CA GLY A 276 -3.33 34.74 6.27
C GLY A 276 -2.97 34.82 4.79
N ILE A 277 -1.76 34.38 4.41
CA ILE A 277 -1.23 34.39 3.04
C ILE A 277 -1.37 32.99 2.43
N ASP A 278 -2.62 32.56 2.24
CA ASP A 278 -2.97 31.21 1.77
C ASP A 278 -2.20 30.77 0.51
N SER A 279 -1.96 31.67 -0.44
CA SER A 279 -1.32 31.31 -1.72
C SER A 279 0.13 30.86 -1.54
N LEU A 280 0.89 31.52 -0.67
CA LEU A 280 2.27 31.12 -0.39
C LEU A 280 2.31 29.78 0.34
N ALA A 281 1.41 29.59 1.33
CA ALA A 281 1.27 28.32 2.01
C ALA A 281 0.94 27.18 1.03
N GLU A 282 0.07 27.41 0.04
CA GLU A 282 -0.26 26.40 -0.96
C GLU A 282 0.92 26.08 -1.90
N ASP A 283 1.77 27.05 -2.25
CA ASP A 283 3.01 26.82 -3.00
C ASP A 283 4.00 25.96 -2.20
N GLU A 284 4.14 26.22 -0.89
CA GLU A 284 4.96 25.42 0.03
C GLU A 284 4.44 23.98 0.17
N TRP A 285 3.12 23.79 0.32
CA TRP A 285 2.52 22.44 0.33
C TRP A 285 2.71 21.71 -1.00
N LYS A 286 2.62 22.43 -2.13
CA LYS A 286 2.88 21.89 -3.46
C LYS A 286 4.33 21.47 -3.64
N ALA A 287 5.30 22.18 -3.04
CA ALA A 287 6.70 21.76 -3.04
C ALA A 287 6.90 20.40 -2.33
N ILE A 288 6.08 20.10 -1.32
CA ILE A 288 6.11 18.79 -0.63
C ILE A 288 5.42 17.71 -1.46
N TYR A 289 4.20 17.95 -1.92
CA TYR A 289 3.31 16.90 -2.43
C TYR A 289 3.19 16.84 -3.96
N GLY A 290 3.82 17.77 -4.67
CA GLY A 290 3.79 17.87 -6.12
C GLY A 290 2.42 18.23 -6.67
N ASP A 291 2.21 17.95 -7.96
CA ASP A 291 1.04 18.42 -8.70
C ASP A 291 -0.30 17.81 -8.25
N ARG A 292 -0.29 16.73 -7.46
CA ARG A 292 -1.51 16.20 -6.84
C ARG A 292 -2.09 17.16 -5.79
N PHE A 293 -1.26 18.05 -5.24
CA PHE A 293 -1.69 19.15 -4.39
C PHE A 293 -2.06 20.35 -5.27
N GLU A 294 -3.33 20.40 -5.66
CA GLU A 294 -3.85 21.47 -6.52
C GLU A 294 -3.96 22.79 -5.76
N VAL A 295 -3.08 23.73 -6.10
CA VAL A 295 -3.16 25.17 -5.77
C VAL A 295 -4.41 25.80 -6.39
N ARG A 296 -4.95 26.83 -5.74
CA ARG A 296 -6.00 27.66 -6.38
C ARG A 296 -5.45 28.25 -7.67
N LEU A 297 -6.19 28.11 -8.77
CA LEU A 297 -6.01 29.01 -9.91
C LEU A 297 -6.42 30.41 -9.44
N SER A 298 -5.52 31.38 -9.64
CA SER A 298 -5.74 32.79 -9.34
C SER A 298 -6.78 33.44 -10.24
#